data_AF-A0A3M1IB33-F1
#
_entry.id   AF-A0A3M1IB33-F1
#
_cell.length_a   1.000
_cell.length_b   1.000
_cell.length_c   1.000
_cell.angle_alpha   90.00
_cell.angle_beta   90.00
_cell.angle_gamma   90.00
#
_symmetry.space_group_name_H-M   'P 1'
#
loop_
_entity.id
_entity.type
_entity.pdbx_description
1 polymer ?
#
loop_
_entity_poly.entity_id
_entity_poly.type
_entity_poly.pdbx_seq_one_letter_code
_entity_poly.pdbx_strand_id
1 'polypeptide(L)'
;MILLNFSHPITEEQKAQIEALTKKPLEQIITLPVHFDQEKPFLPQLRALLKEVPFTPQEWQTAPILVNLPSYNYIAALALAELHGRMGYFPPIIRLKPVRDSIPPRYEVAEIINLQSIRDQARQERY
;
A
#
# COMPACT_ATOMS: atom_id res chain seq x y z
N MET A 1 1.35 -5.05 12.73
CA MET A 1 0.78 -4.68 11.41
C MET A 1 1.73 -5.09 10.30
N ILE A 2 1.22 -5.37 9.10
CA ILE A 2 2.03 -5.76 7.95
C ILE A 2 1.91 -4.69 6.85
N LEU A 3 3.05 -4.24 6.32
CA LEU A 3 3.09 -3.31 5.18
C LEU A 3 3.42 -4.08 3.89
N LEU A 4 2.53 -3.99 2.91
CA LEU A 4 2.83 -4.35 1.53
C LEU A 4 3.45 -3.14 0.83
N ASN A 5 4.73 -3.19 0.52
CA ASN A 5 5.48 -2.08 -0.04
C ASN A 5 5.77 -2.28 -1.53
N PHE A 6 5.02 -1.60 -2.40
CA PHE A 6 5.21 -1.66 -3.86
C PHE A 6 6.18 -0.58 -4.40
N SER A 7 6.90 0.11 -3.52
CA SER A 7 7.78 1.22 -3.87
C SER A 7 9.20 0.98 -3.32
N HIS A 8 9.99 2.04 -3.26
CA HIS A 8 11.34 2.00 -2.69
C HIS A 8 11.34 1.49 -1.24
N PRO A 9 12.48 0.96 -0.76
CA PRO A 9 12.62 0.52 0.62
C PRO A 9 12.19 1.59 1.63
N ILE A 10 11.44 1.15 2.64
CA ILE A 10 11.02 2.01 3.75
C ILE A 10 12.19 2.16 4.72
N THR A 11 12.50 3.40 5.07
CA THR A 11 13.56 3.72 6.06
C THR A 11 13.06 3.51 7.49
N GLU A 12 13.96 3.39 8.46
CA GLU A 12 13.59 3.30 9.88
C GLU A 12 12.82 4.53 10.38
N GLU A 13 13.16 5.72 9.87
CA GLU A 13 12.43 6.96 10.18
C GLU A 13 10.98 6.89 9.68
N GLN A 14 10.77 6.43 8.44
CA GLN A 14 9.43 6.24 7.88
C GLN A 14 8.65 5.14 8.62
N LYS A 15 9.31 4.06 9.03
CA LYS A 15 8.70 3.03 9.87
C LYS A 15 8.20 3.62 11.18
N ALA A 16 9.03 4.39 11.89
CA ALA A 16 8.63 5.05 13.13
C ALA A 16 7.45 6.02 12.92
N GLN A 17 7.43 6.76 11.81
CA GLN A 17 6.31 7.64 11.45
C GLN A 17 5.02 6.84 11.20
N ILE A 18 5.09 5.69 10.51
CA ILE A 18 3.93 4.80 10.31
C ILE A 18 3.40 4.30 11.65
N GLU A 19 4.27 3.83 12.53
CA GLU A 19 3.89 3.33 13.85
C GLU A 19 3.23 4.42 14.71
N ALA A 20 3.76 5.64 14.67
CA ALA A 20 3.20 6.78 15.37
C ALA A 20 1.79 7.16 14.84
N LEU A 21 1.62 7.20 13.51
CA LEU A 21 0.34 7.53 12.88
C LEU A 21 -0.72 6.44 13.09
N THR A 22 -0.32 5.17 13.06
CA THR A 22 -1.23 4.02 13.22
C THR A 22 -1.47 3.62 14.67
N LYS A 23 -0.62 4.10 15.60
CA LYS A 23 -0.56 3.69 17.02
C LYS A 23 -0.40 2.17 17.19
N LYS A 24 0.27 1.52 16.24
CA LYS A 24 0.48 0.07 16.20
C LYS A 24 1.87 -0.24 15.65
N PRO A 25 2.53 -1.31 16.14
CA PRO A 25 3.84 -1.69 15.63
C PRO A 25 3.75 -2.22 14.19
N LEU A 26 4.78 -1.94 13.40
CA LEU A 26 4.98 -2.50 12.07
C LEU A 26 5.89 -3.72 12.18
N GLU A 27 5.25 -4.88 12.28
CA GLU A 27 5.89 -6.18 12.56
C GLU A 27 6.59 -6.75 11.33
N GLN A 28 6.06 -6.44 10.14
CA GLN A 28 6.56 -6.99 8.89
C GLN A 28 6.41 -5.98 7.75
N ILE A 29 7.44 -5.90 6.90
CA ILE A 29 7.42 -5.17 5.65
C ILE A 29 7.70 -6.17 4.53
N ILE A 30 6.72 -6.36 3.64
CA ILE A 30 6.85 -7.21 2.45
C ILE A 30 7.12 -6.30 1.27
N THR A 31 8.35 -6.30 0.76
CA THR A 31 8.73 -5.49 -0.39
C THR A 31 8.38 -6.21 -1.68
N LEU A 32 7.64 -5.52 -2.55
CA LEU A 32 7.09 -6.02 -3.80
C LEU A 32 7.63 -5.13 -4.95
N PRO A 33 8.80 -5.45 -5.51
CA PRO A 33 9.43 -4.61 -6.52
C PRO A 33 8.61 -4.57 -7.81
N VAL A 34 8.20 -3.38 -8.22
CA VAL A 34 7.38 -3.18 -9.43
C VAL A 34 8.27 -2.87 -10.63
N HIS A 35 8.81 -3.92 -11.25
CA HIS A 35 9.61 -3.86 -12.47
C HIS A 35 8.83 -4.44 -13.66
N PHE A 36 7.71 -3.81 -14.00
CA PHE A 36 6.82 -4.34 -15.05
C PHE A 36 7.32 -3.98 -16.44
N ASP A 37 7.20 -4.93 -17.36
CA ASP A 37 7.39 -4.75 -18.79
C ASP A 37 6.21 -3.94 -19.36
N GLN A 38 6.54 -2.77 -19.93
CA GLN A 38 5.58 -1.81 -20.49
C GLN A 38 4.91 -2.32 -21.77
N GLU A 39 5.55 -3.26 -22.48
CA GLU A 39 5.04 -3.84 -23.72
C GLU A 39 4.09 -5.02 -23.46
N LYS A 40 3.85 -5.36 -22.19
CA LYS A 40 2.98 -6.45 -21.77
C LYS A 40 1.84 -5.96 -20.87
N PRO A 41 0.70 -6.65 -20.85
CA PRO A 41 -0.37 -6.32 -19.91
C PRO A 41 0.12 -6.37 -18.44
N PHE A 42 -0.25 -5.36 -17.64
CA PHE A 42 0.17 -5.27 -16.24
C PHE A 42 -0.54 -6.24 -15.29
N LEU A 43 -1.79 -6.62 -15.57
CA LEU A 43 -2.55 -7.45 -14.64
C LEU A 43 -1.93 -8.84 -14.40
N PRO A 44 -1.49 -9.60 -15.43
CA PRO A 44 -0.77 -10.86 -15.20
C PRO A 44 0.54 -10.67 -14.41
N GLN A 45 1.28 -9.59 -14.65
CA GLN A 45 2.52 -9.26 -13.94
C GLN A 45 2.25 -8.94 -12.46
N LEU A 46 1.22 -8.15 -12.18
CA LEU A 46 0.77 -7.87 -10.81
C LEU A 46 0.32 -9.13 -10.09
N ARG A 47 -0.42 -10.01 -10.75
CA ARG A 47 -0.85 -11.29 -10.16
C ARG A 47 0.32 -12.21 -9.87
N ALA A 48 1.35 -12.21 -10.71
CA ALA A 48 2.59 -12.94 -10.44
C ALA A 48 3.28 -12.38 -9.18
N LEU A 49 3.44 -11.06 -9.10
CA LEU A 49 4.02 -10.39 -7.93
C LEU A 49 3.23 -10.65 -6.64
N LEU A 50 1.90 -10.58 -6.68
CA LEU A 50 1.05 -10.85 -5.50
C LEU A 50 1.11 -12.30 -5.02
N LYS A 51 1.53 -13.27 -5.84
CA LYS A 51 1.76 -14.65 -5.41
C LYS A 51 3.00 -14.82 -4.54
N GLU A 52 3.92 -13.85 -4.57
CA GLU A 52 5.12 -13.85 -3.73
C GLU A 52 4.81 -13.44 -2.29
N VAL A 53 3.64 -12.84 -2.03
CA VAL A 53 3.18 -12.54 -0.68
C VAL A 53 2.84 -13.85 0.04
N PRO A 54 3.51 -14.19 1.16
CA PRO A 54 3.36 -15.48 1.83
C PRO A 54 2.11 -15.52 2.73
N PHE A 55 0.97 -15.05 2.22
CA PHE A 55 -0.30 -15.06 2.94
C PHE A 55 -1.20 -16.18 2.43
N THR A 56 -1.77 -16.91 3.38
CA THR A 56 -2.92 -17.78 3.18
C THR A 56 -4.17 -16.96 2.80
N PRO A 57 -5.18 -17.59 2.19
CA PRO A 57 -6.47 -16.93 1.95
C PRO A 57 -7.11 -16.33 3.20
N GLN A 58 -6.90 -16.95 4.38
CA GLN A 58 -7.40 -16.46 5.66
C GLN A 58 -6.66 -15.18 6.07
N GLU A 59 -5.34 -15.15 5.97
CA GLU A 59 -4.52 -13.98 6.33
C GLU A 59 -4.84 -12.78 5.44
N TRP A 60 -5.14 -12.98 4.16
CA TRP A 60 -5.61 -11.89 3.29
C TRP A 60 -6.86 -11.17 3.83
N GLN A 61 -7.73 -11.87 4.56
CA GLN A 61 -8.98 -11.31 5.07
C GLN A 61 -8.84 -10.74 6.48
N THR A 62 -7.95 -11.31 7.30
CA THR A 62 -7.88 -11.02 8.74
C THR A 62 -6.63 -10.23 9.15
N ALA A 63 -5.55 -10.29 8.38
CA ALA A 63 -4.31 -9.61 8.75
C ALA A 63 -4.47 -8.09 8.71
N PRO A 64 -3.87 -7.36 9.66
CA PRO A 64 -3.88 -5.90 9.67
C PRO A 64 -2.89 -5.35 8.65
N ILE A 65 -3.34 -5.24 7.40
CA ILE A 65 -2.53 -4.87 6.23
C ILE A 65 -2.59 -3.36 5.97
N LEU A 66 -1.43 -2.75 5.76
CA LEU A 66 -1.22 -1.40 5.25
C LEU A 66 -0.51 -1.49 3.90
N VAL A 67 -0.74 -0.53 3.00
CA VAL A 67 -0.18 -0.58 1.64
C VAL A 67 0.58 0.70 1.28
N ASN A 68 1.82 0.57 0.81
CA ASN A 68 2.50 1.62 0.06
C ASN A 68 2.32 1.34 -1.43
N LEU A 69 1.52 2.17 -2.10
CA LEU A 69 1.16 1.95 -3.50
C LEU A 69 2.38 2.12 -4.43
N PRO A 70 2.36 1.45 -5.60
CA PRO A 70 3.33 1.74 -6.64
C PRO A 70 3.14 3.17 -7.17
N SER A 71 4.24 3.81 -7.56
CA SER A 71 4.20 5.20 -8.03
C SER A 71 3.53 5.37 -9.40
N TYR A 72 3.39 4.29 -10.18
CA TYR A 72 2.72 4.34 -11.48
C TYR A 72 1.20 4.09 -11.32
N ASN A 73 0.41 5.09 -11.68
CA ASN A 73 -1.04 5.16 -11.40
C ASN A 73 -1.84 3.95 -11.93
N TYR A 74 -1.53 3.44 -13.13
CA TYR A 74 -2.22 2.28 -13.69
C TYR A 74 -2.02 1.04 -12.84
N ILE A 75 -0.80 0.82 -12.35
CA ILE A 75 -0.48 -0.31 -11.47
C ILE A 75 -1.12 -0.11 -10.10
N ALA A 76 -1.13 1.12 -9.58
CA ALA A 76 -1.77 1.43 -8.31
C ALA A 76 -3.28 1.13 -8.34
N ALA A 77 -3.97 1.51 -9.42
CA ALA A 77 -5.38 1.21 -9.61
C ALA A 77 -5.64 -0.31 -9.67
N LEU A 78 -4.80 -1.06 -10.40
CA LEU A 78 -4.90 -2.52 -10.48
C LEU A 78 -4.65 -3.18 -9.12
N ALA A 79 -3.63 -2.71 -8.37
CA ALA A 79 -3.31 -3.21 -7.04
C ALA A 79 -4.47 -3.00 -6.08
N LEU A 80 -5.09 -1.82 -6.07
CA LEU A 80 -6.26 -1.55 -5.25
C LEU A 80 -7.45 -2.46 -5.60
N ALA A 81 -7.70 -2.72 -6.88
CA ALA A 81 -8.78 -3.61 -7.32
C ALA A 81 -8.54 -5.07 -6.89
N GLU A 82 -7.32 -5.60 -7.09
CA GLU A 82 -6.94 -6.96 -6.68
C GLU A 82 -6.98 -7.13 -5.16
N LEU A 83 -6.41 -6.18 -4.41
CA LEU A 83 -6.38 -6.22 -2.95
C LEU A 83 -7.79 -6.13 -2.37
N HIS A 84 -8.63 -5.21 -2.87
CA HIS A 84 -10.02 -5.11 -2.43
C HIS A 84 -10.79 -6.43 -2.65
N GLY A 85 -10.57 -7.11 -3.78
CA GLY A 85 -11.20 -8.41 -4.04
C GLY A 85 -10.73 -9.53 -3.10
N ARG A 86 -9.46 -9.54 -2.71
CA ARG A 86 -8.87 -10.55 -1.82
C ARG A 86 -9.19 -10.32 -0.35
N MET A 87 -9.24 -9.05 0.05
CA MET A 87 -9.39 -8.63 1.44
C MET A 87 -10.86 -8.40 1.82
N GLY A 88 -11.74 -8.11 0.85
CA GLY A 88 -13.16 -7.78 1.09
C GLY A 88 -13.42 -6.32 1.49
N TYR A 89 -12.37 -5.51 1.62
CA TYR A 89 -12.41 -4.08 1.94
C TYR A 89 -11.24 -3.36 1.28
N PHE A 90 -11.29 -2.02 1.19
CA PHE A 90 -10.14 -1.27 0.68
C PHE A 90 -9.05 -1.15 1.75
N PRO A 91 -7.80 -1.53 1.46
CA PRO A 91 -6.72 -1.36 2.43
C PRO A 91 -6.49 0.13 2.71
N PRO A 92 -6.10 0.50 3.95
CA PRO A 92 -5.50 1.81 4.18
C PRO A 92 -4.17 1.91 3.42
N ILE A 93 -3.85 3.12 2.95
CA ILE A 93 -2.61 3.39 2.20
C ILE A 93 -1.74 4.42 2.92
N ILE A 94 -0.43 4.34 2.75
CA ILE A 94 0.48 5.41 3.18
C ILE A 94 0.61 6.45 2.07
N ARG A 95 0.74 7.73 2.46
CA ARG A 95 1.17 8.79 1.54
C ARG A 95 2.53 9.32 1.97
N LEU A 96 3.51 9.14 1.10
CA LEU A 96 4.82 9.79 1.23
C LEU A 96 4.78 11.19 0.62
N LYS A 97 5.50 12.14 1.22
CA LYS A 97 5.73 13.47 0.63
C LYS A 97 7.21 13.86 0.76
N PRO A 98 7.75 14.66 -0.17
CA PRO A 98 9.11 15.14 -0.07
C PRO A 98 9.26 16.08 1.14
N VAL A 99 10.40 15.97 1.82
CA VAL A 99 10.83 16.94 2.82
C VAL A 99 11.45 18.13 2.09
N ARG A 100 10.84 19.31 2.24
CA ARG A 100 11.33 20.54 1.59
C ARG A 100 12.76 20.84 2.04
N ASP A 101 13.55 21.34 1.10
CA ASP A 101 14.93 21.78 1.32
C ASP A 101 15.86 20.68 1.89
N SER A 102 15.50 19.40 1.70
CA SER A 102 16.35 18.27 2.08
C SER A 102 17.43 17.99 1.04
N ILE A 103 18.67 17.91 1.49
CA ILE A 103 19.82 17.51 0.68
C ILE A 103 20.54 16.38 1.43
N PRO A 104 20.57 15.13 0.92
CA PRO A 104 19.89 14.67 -0.30
C PRO A 104 18.36 14.65 -0.18
N PRO A 105 17.61 14.48 -1.29
CA PRO A 105 16.15 14.37 -1.27
C PRO A 105 15.67 13.28 -0.29
N ARG A 106 14.74 13.65 0.59
CA ARG A 106 14.12 12.74 1.57
C ARG A 106 12.60 12.80 1.46
N TYR A 107 11.96 11.71 1.90
CA TYR A 107 10.51 11.59 1.95
C TYR A 107 10.06 11.17 3.35
N GLU A 108 8.98 11.78 3.83
CA GLU A 108 8.34 11.44 5.10
C GLU A 108 6.92 10.92 4.88
N VAL A 109 6.43 10.13 5.82
CA VAL A 109 5.07 9.60 5.84
C VAL A 109 4.15 10.71 6.32
N ALA A 110 3.40 11.28 5.38
CA ALA A 110 2.55 12.43 5.66
C ALA A 110 1.24 12.05 6.34
N GLU A 111 0.65 10.92 5.95
CA GLU A 111 -0.63 10.45 6.46
C GLU A 111 -0.88 8.98 6.11
N ILE A 112 -1.85 8.40 6.81
CA ILE A 112 -2.46 7.11 6.52
C ILE A 112 -3.88 7.38 6.02
N ILE A 113 -4.17 7.03 4.77
CA ILE A 113 -5.46 7.30 4.14
C ILE A 113 -6.32 6.04 4.25
N ASN A 114 -7.44 6.13 4.97
CA ASN A 114 -8.40 5.03 5.11
C ASN A 114 -9.38 5.02 3.92
N LEU A 115 -9.01 4.30 2.86
CA LEU A 115 -9.81 4.17 1.65
C LEU A 115 -11.18 3.52 1.89
N GLN A 116 -11.29 2.60 2.85
CA GLN A 116 -12.56 1.97 3.18
C GLN A 116 -13.52 2.97 3.83
N SER A 117 -13.04 3.81 4.76
CA SER A 117 -13.85 4.89 5.32
C SER A 117 -14.31 5.90 4.27
N ILE A 118 -13.44 6.27 3.32
CA ILE A 118 -13.81 7.16 2.20
C ILE A 118 -14.93 6.53 1.36
N ARG A 119 -14.81 5.24 1.03
CA ARG A 119 -15.85 4.50 0.30
C ARG A 119 -17.18 4.49 1.07
N ASP A 120 -17.14 4.30 2.39
CA ASP A 120 -18.34 4.23 3.22
C ASP A 120 -19.02 5.61 3.35
N GLN A 121 -18.26 6.68 3.46
CA GLN A 121 -18.78 8.06 3.39
C GLN A 121 -19.41 8.34 2.02
N ALA A 122 -18.68 8.04 0.93
CA ALA A 122 -19.18 8.22 -0.43
C ALA A 122 -20.44 7.39 -0.72
N ARG A 123 -20.69 6.31 0.02
CA ARG A 123 -21.95 5.53 -0.08
C ARG A 123 -23.14 6.26 0.53
N GLN A 124 -22.93 7.04 1.59
CA GLN A 124 -23.98 7.81 2.26
C GLN A 124 -24.39 9.02 1.41
N GLU A 125 -23.47 9.59 0.65
CA GLU A 125 -23.68 10.74 -0.25
C GLU A 125 -24.18 10.34 -1.66
N ARG A 126 -24.62 9.08 -1.86
CA ARG A 126 -25.05 8.61 -3.19
C ARG A 126 -26.31 9.29 -3.73
N TYR A 127 -26.96 10.13 -2.92
CA TYR A 127 -28.07 11.02 -3.27
C TYR A 127 -28.04 12.25 -2.36
#